data_AF-A0A377XA18-F1
#
_entry.id   AF-A0A377XA18-F1
#
_cell.length_a   1.000
_cell.length_b   1.000
_cell.length_c   1.000
_cell.angle_alpha   90.00
_cell.angle_beta   90.00
_cell.angle_gamma   90.00
#
_symmetry.space_group_name_H-M   'P 1'
#
loop_
_entity.id
_entity.type
_entity.pdbx_description
1 polymer ?
#
loop_
_entity_poly.entity_id
_entity_poly.type
_entity_poly.pdbx_seq_one_letter_code
_entity_poly.pdbx_strand_id
1 'polypeptide(L)' 'MNATTLPILDLARYADPADKAAFLADLRHAARDIGFFYLINHGVDDALQYEVQRQSPAFFLLSMRRKNSRWR' A
#
# COMPACT_ATOMS: atom_id res chain seq x y z
N MET A 1 9.21 -22.99 -6.73
CA MET A 1 8.69 -21.74 -7.31
C MET A 1 9.48 -20.60 -6.69
N ASN A 2 10.40 -20.00 -7.45
CA ASN A 2 11.25 -18.90 -6.97
C ASN A 2 10.52 -17.58 -7.28
N ALA A 3 9.61 -17.15 -6.40
CA ALA A 3 9.00 -15.83 -6.50
C ALA A 3 9.97 -14.80 -5.91
N THR A 4 11.06 -14.49 -6.64
CA THR A 4 12.07 -13.53 -6.18
C THR A 4 11.64 -12.06 -6.31
N THR A 5 10.46 -11.79 -6.88
CA THR A 5 9.92 -10.43 -7.06
C THR A 5 8.43 -10.37 -6.71
N LEU A 6 8.06 -9.44 -5.83
CA LEU A 6 6.66 -9.15 -5.53
C LEU A 6 6.00 -8.43 -6.71
N PRO A 7 4.75 -8.79 -7.09
CA PRO A 7 4.03 -8.09 -8.14
C PRO A 7 3.87 -6.60 -7.83
N ILE A 8 3.98 -5.76 -8.85
CA ILE A 8 3.64 -4.34 -8.78
C ILE A 8 2.46 -4.12 -9.71
N LEU A 9 1.35 -3.63 -9.16
CA LEU A 9 0.12 -3.35 -9.89
C LEU A 9 -0.06 -1.84 -10.05
N ASP A 10 -0.39 -1.40 -11.26
CA ASP A 10 -0.72 -0.01 -11.55
C ASP A 10 -2.23 0.18 -11.47
N LEU A 11 -2.71 0.94 -10.47
CA LEU A 11 -4.14 1.17 -10.27
C LEU A 11 -4.75 2.02 -11.39
N ALA A 12 -3.95 2.83 -12.11
CA ALA A 12 -4.47 3.66 -13.20
C ALA A 12 -5.10 2.81 -14.32
N ARG A 13 -4.60 1.58 -14.54
CA ARG A 13 -5.15 0.59 -15.48
C ARG A 13 -6.60 0.20 -15.17
N TYR A 14 -7.07 0.38 -13.94
CA TYR A 14 -8.46 0.12 -13.58
C TYR A 14 -9.44 1.10 -14.23
N ALA A 15 -8.99 2.33 -14.51
CA ALA A 15 -9.82 3.37 -15.09
C ALA A 15 -10.03 3.19 -16.60
N ASP A 16 -9.11 2.53 -17.30
CA ASP A 16 -9.24 2.23 -18.74
C ASP A 16 -10.10 0.97 -18.95
N PRO A 17 -11.26 1.07 -19.64
CA PRO A 17 -12.10 -0.09 -19.96
C PRO A 17 -11.36 -1.22 -20.71
N ALA A 18 -10.36 -0.90 -21.53
CA ALA A 18 -9.58 -1.90 -22.27
C ALA A 18 -8.68 -2.73 -21.35
N ASP A 19 -8.08 -2.09 -20.33
CA ASP A 19 -7.12 -2.73 -19.42
C ASP A 19 -7.76 -3.30 -18.16
N LYS A 20 -8.97 -2.84 -17.80
CA LYS A 20 -9.64 -3.17 -16.54
C LYS A 20 -9.78 -4.68 -16.31
N ALA A 21 -10.14 -5.44 -17.34
CA ALA A 21 -10.31 -6.89 -17.22
C ALA A 21 -8.99 -7.61 -16.90
N ALA A 22 -7.91 -7.22 -17.58
CA ALA A 22 -6.57 -7.76 -17.35
C ALA A 22 -6.06 -7.37 -15.96
N PHE A 23 -6.20 -6.10 -15.57
CA PHE A 23 -5.84 -5.64 -14.23
C PHE A 23 -6.56 -6.43 -13.12
N LEU A 24 -7.87 -6.71 -13.27
CA LEU A 24 -8.61 -7.49 -12.29
C LEU A 24 -8.17 -8.96 -12.21
N ALA A 25 -7.69 -9.53 -13.32
CA ALA A 25 -7.09 -10.86 -13.34
C ALA A 25 -5.74 -10.87 -12.59
N ASP A 26 -4.87 -9.89 -12.88
CA ASP A 26 -3.59 -9.70 -12.20
C ASP A 26 -3.78 -9.52 -10.68
N LEU A 27 -4.72 -8.66 -10.30
CA LEU A 27 -5.07 -8.40 -8.89
C LEU A 27 -5.57 -9.67 -8.19
N ARG A 28 -6.42 -10.46 -8.85
CA ARG A 28 -6.93 -11.72 -8.28
C ARG A 28 -5.81 -12.72 -8.04
N HIS A 29 -4.90 -12.87 -9.01
CA HIS A 29 -3.75 -13.76 -8.90
C HIS A 29 -2.82 -13.31 -7.78
N ALA A 30 -2.45 -12.03 -7.77
CA ALA A 30 -1.58 -11.46 -6.74
C ALA A 30 -2.18 -11.58 -5.32
N ALA A 31 -3.47 -11.33 -5.16
CA ALA A 31 -4.13 -11.38 -3.86
C ALA A 31 -4.35 -12.81 -3.33
N ARG A 32 -4.59 -13.80 -4.20
CA ARG A 32 -4.97 -15.17 -3.78
C ARG A 32 -3.82 -16.17 -3.81
N ASP A 33 -2.97 -16.07 -4.82
CA ASP A 33 -1.93 -17.07 -5.06
C ASP A 33 -0.58 -16.62 -4.48
N ILE A 34 -0.32 -15.32 -4.44
CA ILE A 34 0.91 -14.73 -3.87
C ILE A 34 0.65 -14.19 -2.46
N GLY A 35 -0.50 -13.56 -2.24
CA GLY A 35 -0.91 -12.98 -0.95
C GLY A 35 -0.38 -11.58 -0.67
N PHE A 36 0.52 -11.06 -1.51
CA PHE A 36 1.11 -9.72 -1.38
C PHE A 36 1.42 -9.10 -2.75
N PHE A 37 1.31 -7.79 -2.84
CA PHE A 37 1.67 -6.98 -4.01
C PHE A 37 1.92 -5.52 -3.60
N TYR A 38 2.67 -4.79 -4.43
CA TYR A 38 2.72 -3.34 -4.37
C TYR A 38 1.68 -2.73 -5.31
N LEU A 39 1.16 -1.57 -4.93
CA LEU A 39 0.24 -0.79 -5.74
C LEU A 39 0.90 0.56 -6.04
N ILE A 40 0.91 0.98 -7.31
CA ILE A 40 1.35 2.30 -7.74
C ILE A 40 0.18 3.07 -8.37
N ASN A 41 0.33 4.38 -8.52
CA ASN A 41 -0.69 5.28 -9.06
C ASN A 41 -2.06 5.12 -8.37
N HIS A 42 -2.05 4.84 -7.06
CA HIS A 42 -3.25 4.60 -6.26
C HIS A 42 -4.03 5.88 -5.90
N GLY A 43 -3.56 7.05 -6.36
CA GLY A 43 -4.24 8.34 -6.15
C GLY A 43 -4.16 8.91 -4.74
N VAL A 44 -3.26 8.39 -3.89
CA VAL A 44 -2.99 9.00 -2.58
C VAL A 44 -1.92 10.05 -2.82
N ASP A 45 -2.17 11.27 -2.34
CA ASP A 45 -1.28 12.41 -2.50
C ASP A 45 0.09 12.18 -1.82
N ASP A 46 1.17 12.47 -2.55
CA ASP A 46 2.55 12.25 -2.08
C ASP A 46 2.88 13.11 -0.85
N ALA A 47 2.33 14.33 -0.75
CA ALA A 47 2.56 15.19 0.41
C ALA A 47 1.85 14.64 1.65
N LEU A 48 0.67 14.04 1.49
CA LEU A 48 0.01 13.30 2.58
C LEU A 48 0.86 12.11 3.03
N GLN A 49 1.41 11.33 2.10
CA GLN A 49 2.29 10.21 2.45
C GLN A 49 3.54 10.68 3.20
N TYR A 50 4.16 11.76 2.73
CA TYR A 50 5.33 12.35 3.38
C TYR A 50 5.00 12.85 4.80
N GLU A 51 3.87 13.53 4.98
CA GLU A 51 3.47 14.06 6.28
C GLU A 51 3.21 12.94 7.29
N VAL A 52 2.56 11.83 6.88
CA VAL A 52 2.38 10.65 7.74
C VAL A 52 3.74 10.09 8.17
N GLN A 53 4.69 9.94 7.24
CA GLN A 53 6.04 9.46 7.55
C GLN A 53 6.78 10.41 8.49
N ARG A 54 6.63 11.73 8.32
CA ARG A 54 7.27 12.76 9.17
C ARG A 54 6.74 12.75 10.61
N GLN A 55 5.46 12.42 10.81
CA GLN A 55 4.85 12.36 12.13
C GLN A 55 5.21 11.08 12.91
N SER A 56 5.57 10.00 12.21
CA SER A 56 5.89 8.70 12.80
C SER A 56 7.03 8.76 13.84
N PRO A 57 8.22 9.35 13.56
CA PRO A 57 9.29 9.47 14.55
C PRO A 57 8.86 10.16 15.84
N ALA A 58 8.09 11.25 15.73
CA ALA A 58 7.63 12.00 16.89
C ALA A 58 6.75 11.15 17.82
N PHE A 59 5.93 10.26 17.25
CA PHE A 59 5.14 9.30 18.00
C PHE A 59 6.00 8.21 18.66
N PHE A 60 6.95 7.62 17.92
CA PHE A 60 7.77 6.52 18.45
C PHE A 60 8.73 6.97 19.55
N LEU A 61 9.18 8.23 19.55
CA LEU A 61 9.99 8.84 20.60
C LEU A 61 9.23 9.12 21.92
N LEU A 62 7.90 9.02 21.96
CA LEU A 62 7.15 9.19 23.20
C LEU A 62 7.42 8.03 24.17
N SER A 63 7.33 8.27 25.48
CA SER A 63 7.41 7.20 26.49
C SER A 63 6.26 6.20 26.33
N MET A 64 6.46 4.95 26.75
CA MET A 64 5.42 3.90 26.64
C MET A 64 4.11 4.30 27.33
N ARG A 65 4.19 4.92 28.52
CA ARG A 65 3.01 5.46 29.24
C ARG A 65 2.24 6.48 28.40
N ARG A 66 2.95 7.37 27.69
CA ARG A 66 2.36 8.42 26.85
C ARG A 66 1.82 7.89 25.52
N LYS A 67 2.42 6.81 24.99
CA LYS A 67 1.85 6.07 23.85
C LYS A 67 0.53 5.39 24.26
N ASN A 68 0.51 4.64 25.36
CA ASN A 68 -0.69 3.91 25.82
C ASN A 68 -1.88 4.81 26.19
N SER A 69 -1.65 6.06 26.61
CA SER A 69 -2.75 7.00 26.91
C SER A 69 -3.37 7.64 25.66
N ARG A 70 -2.73 7.55 24.48
CA ARG A 70 -3.22 8.11 23.21
C ARG A 70 -3.98 7.11 22.34
N TRP A 71 -3.88 5.81 22.62
CA TRP A 71 -4.55 4.72 21.88
C TRP A 71 -5.90 4.28 22.48
N ARG A 72 -6.34 4.91 23.58
CA ARG A 72 -7.62 4.61 24.24
C ARG A 72 -8.71 5.56 23.78
#